data_AF-A0A6A1Q7M4-F1
#
_entry.id   AF-A0A6A1Q7M4-F1
#
_cell.length_a   1.000
_cell.length_b   1.000
_cell.length_c   1.000
_cell.angle_alpha   90.00
_cell.angle_beta   90.00
_cell.angle_gamma   90.00
#
_symmetry.space_group_name_H-M   'P 1'
#
loop_
_entity.id
_entity.type
_entity.pdbx_description
1 polymer ?
#
loop_
_entity_poly.entity_id
_entity_poly.type
_entity_poly.pdbx_seq_one_letter_code
_entity_poly.pdbx_strand_id
1 'polypeptide(L)'
;DIISTVEFNHTGELLATGDKGGRVVIFQREQESKNQVHRRGEYNVYSTFQSHEPEFDYLKSLEIEEKINKIRWLPQQNAAYFLLSTNDKTVKLWKVSERDKRPEGYNLKDEEGRLRDPATITTL
;
A
#
# COMPACT_ATOMS: atom_id res chain seq x y z
N ASP A 1 0.11 1.74 18.65
CA ASP A 1 -0.36 0.70 17.70
C ASP A 1 0.21 -0.65 18.05
N ILE A 2 -0.60 -1.71 17.96
CA ILE A 2 -0.19 -3.09 18.28
C ILE A 2 -0.20 -3.88 16.98
N ILE A 3 0.97 -4.34 16.54
CA ILE A 3 1.10 -5.22 15.37
C ILE A 3 0.49 -6.58 15.71
N SER A 4 -0.41 -7.06 14.88
CA SER A 4 -1.10 -8.34 15.03
C SER A 4 -0.61 -9.41 14.06
N THR A 5 -0.06 -9.01 12.91
CA THR A 5 0.48 -9.93 11.91
C THR A 5 1.60 -9.30 11.10
N VAL A 6 2.53 -10.12 10.62
CA VAL A 6 3.67 -9.72 9.79
C VAL A 6 3.90 -10.78 8.71
N GLU A 7 4.16 -10.38 7.47
CA GLU A 7 4.47 -11.30 6.38
C GLU A 7 5.38 -10.68 5.31
N PHE A 8 6.44 -11.40 4.95
CA PHE A 8 7.26 -11.08 3.78
C PHE A 8 6.58 -11.53 2.50
N ASN A 9 6.78 -10.77 1.42
CA ASN A 9 6.45 -11.27 0.08
C ASN A 9 7.43 -12.38 -0.33
N HIS A 10 7.12 -13.05 -1.45
CA HIS A 10 7.89 -14.20 -1.94
C HIS A 10 9.38 -13.90 -2.21
N THR A 11 9.73 -12.66 -2.59
CA THR A 11 11.12 -12.25 -2.86
C THR A 11 11.86 -11.77 -1.61
N GLY A 12 11.14 -11.49 -0.53
CA GLY A 12 11.68 -10.82 0.65
C GLY A 12 12.06 -9.36 0.40
N GLU A 13 11.55 -8.73 -0.66
CA GLU A 13 11.77 -7.29 -0.91
C GLU A 13 10.73 -6.42 -0.22
N LEU A 14 9.53 -6.98 0.03
CA LEU A 14 8.44 -6.30 0.72
C LEU A 14 8.10 -7.02 2.02
N LEU A 15 7.82 -6.24 3.05
CA LEU A 15 7.33 -6.68 4.35
C LEU A 15 6.00 -6.00 4.62
N ALA A 16 4.92 -6.75 4.78
CA ALA A 16 3.64 -6.21 5.22
C ALA A 16 3.45 -6.46 6.72
N THR A 17 2.97 -5.45 7.43
CA THR A 17 2.47 -5.56 8.80
C THR A 17 1.00 -5.18 8.84
N GLY A 18 0.23 -5.87 9.66
CA GLY A 18 -1.15 -5.52 10.01
C GLY A 18 -1.24 -5.24 11.50
N ASP A 19 -2.07 -4.27 11.88
CA ASP A 19 -2.27 -3.90 13.28
C ASP A 19 -3.70 -4.16 13.79
N LYS A 20 -3.88 -3.98 15.10
CA LYS A 20 -5.20 -4.10 15.75
C LYS A 20 -6.19 -3.03 15.27
N GLY A 21 -5.72 -1.88 14.78
CA GLY A 21 -6.55 -0.79 14.27
C GLY A 21 -6.89 -0.91 12.78
N GLY A 22 -6.75 -2.11 12.18
CA GLY A 22 -7.17 -2.38 10.81
C GLY A 22 -6.29 -1.81 9.71
N ARG A 23 -5.11 -1.27 10.05
CA ARG A 23 -4.17 -0.74 9.06
C ARG A 23 -3.21 -1.80 8.57
N VAL A 24 -2.82 -1.67 7.31
CA VAL A 24 -1.73 -2.41 6.70
C VAL A 24 -0.62 -1.44 6.32
N VAL A 25 0.60 -1.72 6.76
CA VAL A 25 1.81 -0.98 6.40
C VAL A 25 2.72 -1.92 5.62
N ILE A 26 3.12 -1.48 4.43
CA ILE A 26 4.07 -2.19 3.59
C ILE A 26 5.39 -1.44 3.66
N PHE A 27 6.45 -2.17 3.93
CA PHE A 27 7.81 -1.69 3.87
C PHE A 27 8.53 -2.32 2.69
N GLN A 28 9.40 -1.55 2.04
CA GLN A 28 10.25 -2.00 0.95
C GLN A 28 11.71 -1.94 1.39
N ARG A 29 12.45 -3.01 1.10
CA ARG A 29 13.89 -3.07 1.32
C ARG A 29 14.59 -2.09 0.39
N GLU A 30 15.45 -1.25 0.94
CA GLU A 30 16.32 -0.37 0.16
C GLU A 30 17.22 -1.21 -0.77
N GLN A 31 17.35 -0.79 -2.03
CA GLN A 31 18.23 -1.47 -2.97
C GLN A 31 19.69 -1.21 -2.57
N GLU A 32 20.47 -2.27 -2.46
CA GLU A 32 21.90 -2.17 -2.14
C GLU A 32 22.60 -1.31 -3.21
N SER A 33 23.08 -0.13 -2.78
CA SER A 33 24.05 0.60 -3.59
C SER A 33 25.32 -0.25 -3.68
N LYS A 34 25.85 -0.43 -4.90
CA LYS A 34 27.01 -1.30 -5.23
C LYS A 34 28.29 -1.06 -4.40
N ASN A 35 28.29 -0.07 -3.50
CA ASN A 35 29.45 0.37 -2.73
C ASN A 35 29.45 -0.07 -1.25
N GLN A 36 28.44 -0.79 -0.73
CA GLN A 36 28.45 -1.26 0.66
C GLN A 36 28.20 -2.76 0.81
N VAL A 37 29.28 -3.49 1.08
CA VAL A 37 29.36 -4.97 1.10
C VAL A 37 28.66 -5.60 2.33
N HIS A 38 28.12 -4.84 3.29
CA HIS A 38 27.70 -5.39 4.59
C HIS A 38 26.46 -4.77 5.25
N ARG A 39 25.57 -4.08 4.53
CA ARG A 39 24.30 -3.65 5.11
C ARG A 39 23.17 -4.54 4.62
N ARG A 40 22.65 -5.40 5.50
CA ARG A 40 21.30 -5.97 5.32
C ARG A 40 20.36 -4.78 5.13
N GLY A 41 19.90 -4.54 3.90
CA GLY A 41 19.16 -3.33 3.53
C GLY A 41 18.03 -2.99 4.51
N GLU A 42 17.90 -1.71 4.84
CA GLU A 42 16.85 -1.21 5.73
C GLU A 42 15.48 -1.27 5.02
N TYR A 43 14.42 -1.50 5.79
CA TYR A 43 13.05 -1.53 5.29
C TYR A 43 12.38 -0.20 5.56
N ASN A 44 12.12 0.55 4.49
CA ASN A 44 11.47 1.86 4.55
C ASN A 44 9.98 1.74 4.26
N VAL A 45 9.18 2.63 4.84
CA VAL A 45 7.72 2.66 4.59
C VAL A 45 7.47 2.92 3.11
N TYR A 46 6.80 1.98 2.46
CA TYR A 46 6.46 2.02 1.05
C TYR A 46 5.01 2.45 0.83
N SER A 47 4.08 1.88 1.60
CA SER A 47 2.67 2.23 1.52
C SER A 47 1.96 1.95 2.84
N THR A 48 0.99 2.79 3.19
CA THR A 48 0.13 2.58 4.36
C THR A 48 -1.31 2.80 3.93
N PHE A 49 -2.20 1.89 4.30
CA PHE A 49 -3.63 2.02 4.02
C PHE A 49 -4.49 1.39 5.11
N GLN A 50 -5.70 1.92 5.26
CA GLN A 50 -6.73 1.36 6.13
C GLN A 50 -7.40 0.19 5.40
N SER A 51 -7.24 -1.03 5.93
CA SER A 51 -7.77 -2.23 5.29
C SER A 51 -9.16 -2.58 5.80
N HIS A 52 -9.38 -2.51 7.11
CA HIS A 52 -10.67 -2.78 7.74
C HIS A 52 -11.06 -1.63 8.66
N GLU A 53 -12.36 -1.44 8.84
CA GLU A 53 -12.97 -0.49 9.77
C GLU A 53 -13.86 -1.29 10.73
N PRO A 54 -14.13 -0.77 11.93
CA PRO A 54 -15.05 -1.44 12.85
C PRO A 54 -16.45 -1.51 12.21
N GLU A 55 -17.05 -2.69 12.28
CA GLU A 55 -18.40 -2.94 11.78
C GLU A 55 -19.28 -3.54 12.89
N PHE A 56 -20.60 -3.41 12.78
CA PHE A 56 -21.54 -3.99 13.75
C PHE A 56 -22.66 -4.76 13.06
N ASP A 57 -22.84 -6.03 13.43
CA ASP A 57 -23.96 -6.86 12.99
C ASP A 57 -25.13 -6.68 13.97
N TYR A 58 -26.14 -5.89 13.57
CA TYR A 58 -27.32 -5.59 14.39
C TYR A 58 -28.24 -6.78 14.63
N LEU A 59 -28.25 -7.78 13.74
CA LEU A 59 -29.13 -8.94 13.89
C LEU A 59 -28.55 -9.94 14.90
N LYS A 60 -27.23 -10.00 14.99
CA LYS A 60 -26.51 -10.86 15.94
C LYS A 60 -26.02 -10.12 17.17
N SER A 61 -26.17 -8.80 17.22
CA SER A 61 -25.60 -7.92 18.25
C SER A 61 -24.10 -8.18 18.44
N LEU A 62 -23.37 -8.26 17.32
CA LEU A 62 -21.96 -8.62 17.30
C LEU A 62 -21.12 -7.48 16.74
N GLU A 63 -20.14 -7.02 17.51
CA GLU A 63 -19.08 -6.13 17.05
C GLU A 63 -18.06 -6.91 16.22
N ILE A 64 -17.67 -6.35 15.09
CA ILE A 64 -16.67 -6.89 14.19
C ILE A 64 -15.46 -5.95 14.27
N GLU A 65 -14.41 -6.43 14.93
CA GLU A 65 -13.17 -5.67 15.06
C GLU A 65 -12.51 -5.48 13.68
N GLU A 66 -11.87 -4.31 13.51
CA GLU A 66 -11.05 -4.00 12.36
C GLU A 66 -9.69 -4.72 12.36
N LYS A 67 -9.33 -5.37 13.47
CA LYS A 67 -8.05 -6.06 13.65
C LYS A 67 -7.68 -6.94 12.45
N ILE A 68 -6.47 -6.72 11.91
CA ILE A 68 -5.93 -7.58 10.86
C ILE A 68 -5.46 -8.90 11.48
N ASN A 69 -6.12 -10.00 11.13
CA ASN A 69 -5.79 -11.33 11.67
C ASN A 69 -4.63 -11.99 10.93
N LYS A 70 -4.63 -11.91 9.60
CA LYS A 70 -3.55 -12.41 8.74
C LYS A 70 -3.42 -11.59 7.46
N ILE A 71 -2.21 -11.58 6.93
CA ILE A 71 -1.86 -11.11 5.60
C ILE A 71 -1.31 -12.30 4.81
N ARG A 72 -1.64 -12.36 3.51
CA ARG A 72 -1.10 -13.33 2.54
C ARG A 72 -0.74 -12.66 1.23
N TRP A 73 0.54 -12.55 0.92
CA TRP A 73 0.99 -12.13 -0.42
C TRP A 73 0.60 -13.17 -1.48
N LEU A 74 0.18 -12.69 -2.64
CA LEU A 74 -0.03 -13.53 -3.83
C LEU A 74 1.22 -13.52 -4.71
N PRO A 75 1.47 -14.58 -5.51
CA PRO A 75 2.54 -14.59 -6.50
C PRO A 75 2.39 -13.42 -7.47
N GLN A 76 3.48 -12.67 -7.67
CA GLN A 76 3.48 -11.52 -8.55
C GLN A 76 3.36 -11.97 -10.01
N GLN A 77 2.35 -11.45 -10.72
CA GLN A 77 2.11 -11.76 -12.15
C GLN A 77 2.42 -10.59 -13.09
N ASN A 78 2.52 -9.37 -12.57
CA ASN A 78 2.80 -8.15 -13.32
C ASN A 78 3.51 -7.14 -12.41
N ALA A 79 3.67 -5.90 -12.86
CA ALA A 79 4.34 -4.85 -12.08
C ALA A 79 3.63 -4.49 -10.76
N ALA A 80 2.36 -4.88 -10.57
CA ALA A 80 1.63 -4.67 -9.31
C ALA A 80 1.80 -5.86 -8.36
N TYR A 81 1.84 -5.55 -7.07
CA TYR A 81 1.79 -6.52 -6.00
C TYR A 81 0.34 -6.73 -5.52
N PHE A 82 0.05 -7.95 -5.08
CA PHE A 82 -1.26 -8.30 -4.55
C PHE A 82 -1.11 -8.98 -3.21
N LEU A 83 -1.95 -8.60 -2.25
CA LEU A 83 -2.03 -9.25 -0.94
C LEU A 83 -3.49 -9.41 -0.52
N LEU A 84 -3.75 -10.48 0.22
CA LEU A 84 -4.98 -10.70 0.94
C LEU A 84 -4.80 -10.24 2.38
N SER A 85 -5.80 -9.58 2.94
CA SER A 85 -5.89 -9.28 4.36
C SER A 85 -7.25 -9.72 4.88
N THR A 86 -7.31 -10.20 6.12
CA THR A 86 -8.56 -10.69 6.72
C THR A 86 -8.76 -10.15 8.13
N ASN A 87 -10.01 -9.90 8.50
CA ASN A 87 -10.47 -9.82 9.89
C ASN A 87 -11.35 -11.04 10.22
N ASP A 88 -12.24 -10.95 11.19
CA ASP A 88 -13.10 -12.07 11.64
C ASP A 88 -14.22 -12.42 10.66
N LYS A 89 -14.57 -11.52 9.73
CA LYS A 89 -15.74 -11.68 8.85
C LYS A 89 -15.44 -11.56 7.37
N THR A 90 -14.40 -10.82 7.00
CA THR A 90 -14.12 -10.47 5.61
C THR A 90 -12.68 -10.76 5.24
N VAL A 91 -12.49 -11.10 3.97
CA VAL A 91 -11.19 -11.19 3.31
C VAL A 91 -11.21 -10.18 2.16
N LYS A 92 -10.20 -9.31 2.12
CA LYS A 92 -10.04 -8.28 1.08
C LYS A 92 -8.79 -8.56 0.27
N LEU A 93 -8.89 -8.41 -1.05
CA LEU A 93 -7.77 -8.42 -1.98
C LEU A 93 -7.34 -6.99 -2.28
N TRP A 94 -6.09 -6.67 -1.99
CA TRP A 94 -5.48 -5.37 -2.24
C TRP A 94 -4.52 -5.45 -3.42
N LYS A 95 -4.58 -4.43 -4.28
CA LYS A 95 -3.62 -4.21 -5.36
C LYS A 95 -2.75 -3.01 -5.00
N VAL A 96 -1.45 -3.22 -4.97
CA VAL A 96 -0.44 -2.19 -4.70
C VAL A 96 0.36 -2.02 -5.97
N SER A 97 0.24 -0.85 -6.59
CA SER A 97 0.94 -0.55 -7.85
C SER A 97 1.48 0.87 -7.80
N GLU A 98 2.70 1.04 -8.28
CA GLU A 98 3.26 2.36 -8.53
C GLU A 98 2.52 2.99 -9.72
N ARG A 99 2.21 4.27 -9.57
CA ARG A 99 1.78 5.11 -10.66
C ARG A 99 2.68 6.32 -10.64
N ASP A 100 3.38 6.56 -11.74
CA ASP A 100 4.01 7.85 -11.95
C ASP A 100 2.92 8.90 -11.85
N LYS A 101 3.01 9.78 -10.85
CA LYS A 101 2.22 11.00 -10.82
C LYS A 101 2.73 11.93 -11.93
N ARG A 102 2.49 11.54 -13.18
CA ARG A 102 2.33 12.55 -14.22
C ARG A 102 1.00 13.23 -13.89
N PRO A 103 0.97 14.55 -13.65
CA PRO A 103 -0.28 15.27 -13.55
C PRO A 103 -0.97 15.22 -14.93
N GLU A 104 -1.62 14.11 -15.22
CA GLU A 104 -2.46 13.91 -16.39
C GLU A 104 -3.90 14.19 -15.97
N GLY A 105 -4.56 15.12 -16.68
CA GLY A 105 -5.91 15.61 -16.35
C GLY A 105 -5.99 17.07 -15.90
N TYR A 106 -4.86 17.75 -15.74
CA TYR A 106 -4.81 19.21 -15.61
C TYR A 106 -4.54 19.84 -16.98
N ASN A 107 -4.97 21.09 -17.20
CA ASN A 107 -4.70 21.88 -18.42
C ASN A 107 -3.22 22.31 -18.52
N LEU A 108 -2.29 21.39 -18.26
CA LEU A 108 -0.84 21.61 -18.34
C LEU A 108 -0.32 21.49 -19.77
N LYS A 109 -1.19 21.15 -20.72
CA LYS A 109 -0.86 21.07 -22.14
C LYS A 109 -1.77 21.97 -22.97
N ASP A 110 -1.23 22.60 -24.00
CA ASP A 110 -2.02 23.30 -25.03
C ASP A 110 -2.72 22.30 -25.97
N GLU A 111 -3.51 22.79 -26.93
CA GLU A 111 -4.25 21.93 -27.89
C GLU A 111 -3.29 21.10 -28.77
N GLU A 112 -2.03 21.51 -28.85
CA GLU A 112 -0.93 20.86 -29.56
C GLU A 112 -0.13 19.87 -28.69
N GLY A 113 -0.51 19.69 -27.42
CA GLY A 113 0.10 18.73 -26.50
C GLY A 113 1.43 19.17 -25.89
N ARG A 114 1.85 20.43 -26.07
CA ARG A 114 3.06 21.01 -25.48
C ARG A 114 2.77 21.49 -24.06
N LEU A 115 3.77 21.41 -23.19
CA LEU A 115 3.65 21.88 -21.80
C LEU A 115 3.39 23.39 -21.77
N ARG A 116 2.32 23.82 -21.09
CA ARG A 116 2.02 25.24 -20.86
C ARG A 116 3.04 25.84 -19.90
N ASP A 117 3.38 27.10 -20.14
CA ASP A 117 4.26 27.88 -19.25
C ASP A 117 3.64 27.94 -17.84
N PRO A 118 4.39 27.55 -16.78
CA PRO A 118 3.97 27.70 -15.39
C PRO A 118 3.38 29.07 -15.02
N ALA A 119 3.82 30.16 -15.67
CA ALA A 119 3.31 31.51 -15.43
C ALA A 119 1.88 31.74 -15.95
N THR A 120 1.40 30.89 -16.87
CA THR A 120 0.05 30.98 -17.47
C THR A 120 -0.98 30.06 -16.80
N ILE A 121 -0.55 29.22 -15.87
CA ILE A 121 -1.41 28.31 -15.12
C ILE A 121 -1.95 29.08 -13.91
N THR A 122 -3.16 29.64 -14.03
CA THR A 122 -3.88 30.19 -12.89
C THR A 122 -4.19 29.07 -11.91
N THR A 123 -3.58 29.12 -10.73
CA THR A 123 -3.89 28.25 -9.60
C THR A 123 -5.34 28.48 -9.17
N LEU A 124 -6.13 27.41 -9.12
CA LEU A 124 -7.43 27.39 -8.42
C LEU A 124 -7.21 27.28 -6.91
#